data_AF-A0A327L6J0-F1
#
_entry.id   AF-A0A327L6J0-F1
#
_cell.length_a   1.000
_cell.length_b   1.000
_cell.length_c   1.000
_cell.angle_alpha   90.00
_cell.angle_beta   90.00
_cell.angle_gamma   90.00
#
_symmetry.space_group_name_H-M   'P 1'
#
loop_
_entity.id
_entity.type
_entity.pdbx_description
1 polymer ?
#
loop_
_entity_poly.entity_id
_entity_poly.type
_entity_poly.pdbx_seq_one_letter_code
_entity_poly.pdbx_strand_id
1 'polypeptide(L)'
;MREFVRRYLVALFEAVTRVRVRSTAVERMNGLVGASFVVLFVCLLAANLIEPGTPLAQALCMPLAGIAVALAALITLELVATIRKIV
;
A
#
# COMPACT_ATOMS: atom_id res chain seq x y z
N MET A 1 -2.79 -24.36 -11.42
CA MET A 1 -2.70 -22.88 -11.22
C MET A 1 -2.88 -22.44 -9.77
N ARG A 2 -3.91 -22.90 -9.03
CA ARG A 2 -4.16 -22.47 -7.63
C ARG A 2 -3.02 -22.78 -6.65
N GLU A 3 -2.34 -23.93 -6.81
CA GLU A 3 -1.18 -24.32 -5.97
C GLU A 3 0.00 -23.33 -6.05
N PHE A 4 0.28 -22.84 -7.26
CA PHE A 4 1.40 -21.94 -7.53
C PHE A 4 1.16 -20.57 -6.88
N VAL A 5 -0.05 -20.03 -7.02
CA VAL A 5 -0.43 -18.76 -6.40
C VAL A 5 -0.35 -18.84 -4.88
N ARG A 6 -0.77 -19.97 -4.29
CA ARG A 6 -0.68 -20.17 -2.84
C ARG A 6 0.76 -20.21 -2.33
N ARG A 7 1.66 -20.95 -3.01
CA ARG A 7 3.09 -20.97 -2.65
C ARG A 7 3.75 -19.61 -2.84
N TYR A 8 3.38 -18.89 -3.89
CA TYR A 8 3.90 -17.56 -4.16
C TYR A 8 3.46 -16.56 -3.09
N LEU A 9 2.19 -16.58 -2.68
CA LEU A 9 1.67 -15.75 -1.60
C LEU A 9 2.33 -16.03 -0.26
N VAL A 10 2.57 -17.31 0.08
CA VAL A 10 3.25 -17.69 1.33
C VAL A 10 4.70 -17.19 1.32
N ALA A 11 5.44 -17.38 0.23
CA ALA A 11 6.81 -16.89 0.10
C ALA A 11 6.88 -15.35 0.16
N LEU A 12 5.90 -14.67 -0.43
CA LEU A 12 5.78 -13.22 -0.38
C LEU A 12 5.49 -12.73 1.05
N PHE A 13 4.57 -13.39 1.75
CA PHE A 13 4.28 -13.11 3.16
C PHE A 13 5.50 -13.36 4.05
N GLU A 14 6.25 -14.43 3.81
CA GLU A 14 7.44 -14.79 4.58
C GLU A 14 8.61 -13.82 4.33
N ALA A 15 8.77 -13.36 3.09
CA ALA A 15 9.73 -12.31 2.74
C ALA A 15 9.35 -10.98 3.40
N VAL A 16 8.06 -10.62 3.35
CA VAL A 16 7.53 -9.39 3.98
C VAL A 16 7.69 -9.44 5.50
N THR A 17 7.46 -10.59 6.15
CA THR A 17 7.64 -10.73 7.59
C THR A 17 9.12 -10.66 7.99
N ARG A 18 10.05 -11.26 7.23
CA ARG A 18 11.50 -11.15 7.51
C ARG A 18 12.01 -9.72 7.36
N VAL A 19 11.57 -8.97 6.34
CA VAL A 19 11.89 -7.54 6.18
C VAL A 19 11.31 -6.72 7.33
N ARG A 20 10.08 -7.05 7.76
CA ARG A 20 9.45 -6.43 8.94
C ARG A 20 10.32 -6.58 10.19
N VAL A 21 10.94 -7.74 10.45
CA VAL A 21 11.70 -7.99 11.70
C VAL A 21 12.95 -7.12 11.84
N ARG A 22 13.56 -6.70 10.72
CA ARG A 22 14.78 -5.87 10.73
C ARG A 22 14.54 -4.37 10.66
N SER A 23 13.33 -3.96 10.29
CA SER A 23 12.99 -2.55 10.09
C SER A 23 12.47 -1.91 11.37
N THR A 24 13.07 -0.79 11.78
CA THR A 24 12.60 -0.02 12.93
C THR A 24 11.21 0.55 12.65
N ALA A 25 10.39 0.79 13.69
CA ALA A 25 9.04 1.33 13.50
C ALA A 25 9.05 2.63 12.67
N VAL A 26 10.10 3.44 12.82
CA VAL A 26 10.34 4.66 12.06
C VAL A 26 10.57 4.37 10.57
N GLU A 27 11.42 3.41 10.21
CA GLU A 27 11.66 3.04 8.81
C GLU A 27 10.40 2.50 8.12
N ARG A 28 9.58 1.70 8.83
CA ARG A 28 8.30 1.22 8.30
C ARG A 28 7.32 2.37 8.05
N MET A 29 7.21 3.30 8.99
CA MET A 29 6.35 4.47 8.86
C MET A 29 6.81 5.35 7.70
N ASN A 30 8.13 5.56 7.56
CA ASN A 30 8.69 6.35 6.48
C ASN A 30 8.48 5.70 5.11
N GLY A 31 8.60 4.36 5.03
CA GLY A 31 8.28 3.59 3.83
C GLY A 31 6.80 3.66 3.45
N LEU A 32 5.89 3.57 4.42
CA LEU A 32 4.44 3.71 4.18
C LEU A 32 4.08 5.12 3.72
N VAL A 33 4.63 6.15 4.38
CA VAL A 33 4.42 7.56 3.98
C VAL A 33 4.96 7.79 2.57
N GLY A 34 6.16 7.29 2.25
CA GLY A 34 6.73 7.36 0.91
C GLY A 34 5.86 6.66 -0.14
N ALA A 35 5.35 5.46 0.15
CA ALA A 35 4.44 4.74 -0.74
C ALA A 35 3.12 5.52 -0.97
N SER A 36 2.58 6.16 0.07
CA SER A 36 1.41 7.03 -0.06
C SER A 36 1.67 8.24 -0.95
N PHE A 37 2.84 8.87 -0.84
CA PHE A 37 3.23 9.96 -1.74
C PHE A 37 3.29 9.52 -3.20
N VAL A 38 3.86 8.34 -3.47
CA VAL A 38 3.90 7.78 -4.84
C VAL A 38 2.50 7.56 -5.37
N VAL A 39 1.59 6.99 -4.58
CA VAL A 39 0.20 6.76 -5.01
C VAL A 39 -0.54 8.08 -5.26
N LEU A 40 -0.38 9.07 -4.37
CA LEU A 40 -0.96 10.41 -4.58
C LEU A 40 -0.42 11.07 -5.85
N PHE A 41 0.89 10.96 -6.10
CA PHE A 41 1.52 11.49 -7.30
C PHE A 41 0.97 10.82 -8.57
N VAL A 42 0.84 9.49 -8.58
CA VAL A 42 0.24 8.74 -9.70
C VAL A 42 -1.22 9.12 -9.90
N CYS A 43 -2.00 9.28 -8.84
CA CYS A 43 -3.39 9.76 -8.92
C CYS A 43 -3.48 11.17 -9.52
N LEU A 44 -2.61 12.09 -9.10
CA LEU A 44 -2.54 13.43 -9.66
C LEU A 44 -2.15 13.41 -11.14
N LEU A 45 -1.18 12.57 -11.51
CA LEU A 45 -0.76 12.41 -12.90
C LEU A 45 -1.92 11.87 -13.75
N ALA A 46 -2.61 10.83 -13.26
CA ALA A 46 -3.76 10.26 -13.92
C ALA A 46 -4.90 11.29 -14.07
N ALA A 47 -5.16 12.10 -13.05
CA ALA A 47 -6.17 13.15 -13.08
C ALA A 47 -5.85 14.29 -14.07
N ASN A 48 -4.57 14.57 -14.33
CA ASN A 48 -4.15 15.58 -15.31
C ASN A 48 -4.09 15.04 -16.74
N LEU A 49 -3.85 13.73 -16.91
CA LEU A 49 -3.69 13.10 -18.23
C LEU A 49 -4.98 12.52 -18.79
N ILE A 50 -5.99 12.29 -17.95
CA ILE A 50 -7.20 11.57 -18.32
C ILE A 50 -8.42 12.43 -18.03
N GLU A 51 -9.24 12.67 -19.05
CA GLU A 51 -10.49 13.39 -18.87
C GLU A 51 -11.43 12.66 -17.90
N PRO A 52 -12.06 13.41 -16.97
CA PRO A 52 -12.99 12.85 -16.02
C PRO A 52 -14.22 12.29 -16.73
N GLY A 53 -14.68 11.11 -16.30
CA GLY A 53 -15.86 10.44 -16.85
C GLY A 53 -15.57 9.49 -18.02
N THR A 54 -14.32 9.38 -18.47
CA THR A 54 -13.93 8.37 -19.46
C THR A 54 -13.91 6.96 -18.86
N PRO A 55 -14.19 5.90 -19.66
CA PRO A 55 -14.10 4.51 -19.19
C PRO A 55 -12.67 4.14 -18.77
N LEU A 56 -11.66 4.79 -19.37
CA LEU A 56 -10.25 4.64 -18.98
C LEU A 56 -9.99 5.17 -17.56
N ALA A 57 -10.56 6.33 -17.21
CA ALA A 57 -10.46 6.87 -15.86
C ALA A 57 -11.09 5.91 -14.84
N GLN A 58 -12.27 5.35 -15.12
CA GLN A 58 -12.91 4.40 -14.21
C GLN A 58 -12.08 3.12 -14.02
N ALA A 59 -11.49 2.59 -15.09
CA ALA A 59 -10.64 1.40 -15.04
C ALA A 59 -9.35 1.60 -14.23
N LEU A 60 -8.79 2.82 -14.22
CA LEU A 60 -7.59 3.16 -13.46
C LEU A 60 -7.90 3.59 -12.01
N CYS A 61 -9.01 4.31 -11.80
CA CYS A 61 -9.41 4.80 -10.49
C CYS A 61 -9.77 3.66 -9.52
N MET A 62 -10.42 2.58 -9.97
CA MET A 62 -10.77 1.45 -9.09
C MET A 62 -9.56 0.77 -8.44
N PRO A 63 -8.53 0.30 -9.18
CA PRO A 63 -7.35 -0.31 -8.58
C PRO A 63 -6.54 0.69 -7.75
N LEU A 64 -6.42 1.95 -8.19
CA LEU A 64 -5.73 3.01 -7.44
C LEU A 64 -6.43 3.28 -6.10
N ALA A 65 -7.75 3.35 -6.08
CA ALA A 65 -8.53 3.50 -4.85
C ALA A 65 -8.33 2.30 -3.91
N GLY A 66 -8.30 1.07 -4.44
CA GLY A 66 -8.01 -0.13 -3.66
C GLY A 66 -6.63 -0.11 -3.00
N ILE A 67 -5.60 0.30 -3.75
CA ILE A 67 -4.24 0.44 -3.23
C ILE A 67 -4.18 1.55 -2.17
N ALA A 68 -4.84 2.69 -2.40
CA ALA A 68 -4.89 3.80 -1.45
C ALA A 68 -5.55 3.39 -0.12
N VAL A 69 -6.66 2.65 -0.17
CA VAL A 69 -7.34 2.14 1.04
C VAL A 69 -6.46 1.12 1.79
N ALA A 70 -5.80 0.22 1.07
CA ALA A 70 -4.88 -0.74 1.69
C ALA A 70 -3.70 -0.05 2.38
N LEU A 71 -3.11 0.97 1.75
CA LEU A 71 -2.05 1.79 2.35
C LEU A 71 -2.55 2.55 3.57
N ALA A 72 -3.73 3.17 3.49
CA ALA A 72 -4.33 3.86 4.63
C ALA A 72 -4.50 2.89 5.81
N ALA A 73 -5.06 1.70 5.59
CA ALA A 73 -5.22 0.69 6.63
C ALA A 73 -3.88 0.27 7.26
N LEU A 74 -2.83 0.08 6.47
CA LEU A 74 -1.50 -0.25 6.97
C LEU A 74 -0.89 0.87 7.80
N ILE A 75 -1.08 2.14 7.40
CA ILE A 75 -0.66 3.31 8.17
C ILE A 75 -1.40 3.35 9.50
N THR A 76 -2.73 3.16 9.51
CA THR A 76 -3.52 3.18 10.73
C THR A 76 -3.09 2.07 11.69
N LEU A 77 -2.79 0.87 11.18
CA LEU A 77 -2.31 -0.26 11.99
C LEU A 77 -0.94 0.02 12.61
N GLU A 78 0.03 0.56 11.87
CA GLU A 78 1.33 0.94 12.44
C GLU A 78 1.18 2.11 13.43
N LEU A 79 0.27 3.06 13.19
CA LEU A 79 -0.03 4.16 14.12
C LEU A 79 -0.60 3.64 15.44
N VAL A 80 -1.62 2.76 15.38
CA VAL A 80 -2.22 2.13 16.57
C VAL A 80 -1.19 1.28 17.33
N ALA A 81 -0.37 0.51 16.62
CA ALA A 81 0.70 -0.27 17.23
C ALA A 81 1.76 0.62 17.91
N THR A 82 2.05 1.79 17.36
CA THR A 82 2.97 2.77 17.95
C THR A 82 2.36 3.40 19.20
N ILE A 83 1.10 3.84 19.15
CA ILE A 83 0.39 4.42 20.30
C ILE A 83 0.32 3.42 21.46
N ARG A 84 -0.03 2.16 21.19
CA ARG A 84 -0.07 1.10 22.22
C ARG A 84 1.27 0.77 22.88
N LYS A 85 2.39 1.16 22.29
CA LYS A 85 3.72 1.00 22.92
C LYS A 85 4.10 2.17 23.81
N ILE A 86 3.43 3.30 23.64
CA ILE A 86 3.70 4.55 24.38
C ILE A 86 2.80 4.64 25.63
N VAL A 87 1.57 4.12 25.55
CA VAL A 87 0.62 3.97 26.67
C VAL A 87 0.96 2.71 27.46
#